data_AF-A0A952DX14-F1
#
_entry.id   AF-A0A952DX14-F1
#
_cell.length_a   1.000
_cell.length_b   1.000
_cell.length_c   1.000
_cell.angle_alpha   90.00
_cell.angle_beta   90.00
_cell.angle_gamma   90.00
#
_symmetry.space_group_name_H-M   'P 1'
#
loop_
_entity.id
_entity.type
_entity.pdbx_description
1 polymer ?
#
loop_
_entity_poly.entity_id
_entity_poly.type
_entity_poly.pdbx_seq_one_letter_code
_entity_poly.pdbx_strand_id
1 'polypeptide(L)'
;MKKIFLLIVTNFLIFSSVSNSLANDGLIEELLNLDKGTFSYELELKKLDTYTFKDKRLTKLYNNLRNYDKIIRKSLIKSYDEGKYDTYKMNGIIKNYTQFVSYANDFFYYISMGDNNKKLLDDIEMQEAILYTYENTKEYYTKVKNLLKY
;
A
#
# COMPACT_ATOMS: atom_id res chain seq x y z
N MET A 1 15.69 1.03 20.71
CA MET A 1 14.40 0.32 20.84
C MET A 1 13.17 1.23 20.94
N LYS A 2 12.89 1.93 22.04
CA LYS A 2 11.60 2.65 22.18
C LYS A 2 11.42 3.82 21.22
N LYS A 3 12.44 4.64 20.96
CA LYS A 3 12.26 5.94 20.26
C LYS A 3 11.94 5.82 18.76
N ILE A 4 12.62 4.96 18.00
CA ILE A 4 12.37 4.76 16.55
C ILE A 4 11.05 4.00 16.33
N PHE A 5 10.81 2.95 17.11
CA PHE A 5 9.56 2.19 17.06
C PHE A 5 8.35 3.05 17.48
N LEU A 6 8.49 3.93 18.48
CA LEU A 6 7.45 4.90 18.83
C LEU A 6 7.21 5.87 17.67
N LEU A 7 8.27 6.40 17.03
CA LEU A 7 8.18 7.35 15.91
C LEU A 7 7.46 6.75 14.68
N ILE A 8 7.68 5.47 14.39
CA ILE A 8 7.01 4.75 13.31
C ILE A 8 5.53 4.51 13.67
N VAL A 9 5.22 4.15 14.92
CA VAL A 9 3.84 3.93 15.39
C VAL A 9 3.05 5.25 15.50
N THR A 10 3.66 6.36 15.93
CA THR A 10 2.98 7.67 16.02
C THR A 10 2.77 8.32 14.65
N ASN A 11 3.64 8.10 13.66
CA ASN A 11 3.41 8.61 12.30
C ASN A 11 2.40 7.78 11.49
N PHE A 12 2.10 6.54 11.90
CA PHE A 12 1.03 5.74 11.29
C PHE A 12 -0.40 6.11 11.78
N LEU A 13 -0.54 7.05 12.72
CA LEU A 13 -1.85 7.62 13.09
C LEU A 13 -2.42 8.56 12.01
N ILE A 14 -1.66 8.89 10.98
CA ILE A 14 -2.10 9.74 9.85
C ILE A 14 -3.00 8.93 8.87
N PHE A 15 -3.18 7.62 9.07
CA PHE A 15 -4.00 6.75 8.23
C PHE A 15 -5.49 6.68 8.60
N SER A 16 -5.96 7.43 9.60
CA SER A 16 -7.33 7.32 10.12
C SER A 16 -8.37 8.26 9.48
N SER A 17 -8.11 8.86 8.31
CA SER A 17 -9.03 9.83 7.67
C SER A 17 -9.48 9.43 6.27
N VAL A 18 -9.90 8.18 6.09
CA VAL A 18 -10.71 7.78 4.93
C VAL A 18 -12.09 7.39 5.45
N SER A 19 -13.07 8.25 5.20
CA SER A 19 -14.47 8.07 5.56
C SER A 19 -15.06 6.84 4.89
N ASN A 20 -15.62 5.92 5.70
CA ASN A 20 -16.44 4.82 5.22
C ASN A 20 -17.82 5.34 4.80
N SER A 21 -18.07 5.38 3.50
CA SER A 21 -19.41 5.12 2.96
C SER A 21 -19.28 4.37 1.64
N LEU A 22 -20.26 3.51 1.36
CA LEU A 22 -20.41 2.59 0.23
C LEU A 22 -19.89 1.16 0.46
N ALA A 23 -20.70 0.38 1.16
CA ALA A 23 -20.74 -1.06 0.96
C ALA A 23 -22.15 -1.56 1.27
N ASN A 24 -22.93 -1.93 0.23
CA ASN A 24 -23.37 -3.32 0.14
C ASN A 24 -24.06 -3.79 -1.16
N ASP A 25 -24.49 -2.95 -2.09
CA ASP A 25 -25.33 -3.48 -3.19
C ASP A 25 -24.57 -3.87 -4.48
N GLY A 26 -23.33 -3.40 -4.69
CA GLY A 26 -22.59 -3.61 -5.96
C GLY A 26 -21.68 -4.83 -6.04
N LEU A 27 -21.53 -5.63 -4.96
CA LEU A 27 -20.57 -6.74 -4.92
C LEU A 27 -21.02 -7.98 -5.71
N ILE A 28 -22.33 -8.18 -5.86
CA ILE A 28 -22.88 -9.34 -6.59
C ILE A 28 -22.84 -9.11 -8.10
N GLU A 29 -23.12 -7.88 -8.57
CA GLU A 29 -22.98 -7.51 -9.99
C GLU A 29 -21.51 -7.47 -10.45
N GLU A 30 -20.57 -7.21 -9.54
CA GLU A 30 -19.12 -7.23 -9.81
C GLU A 30 -18.58 -8.66 -10.07
N LEU A 31 -19.21 -9.70 -9.49
CA LEU A 31 -18.82 -11.10 -9.65
C LEU A 31 -19.36 -11.76 -10.94
N LEU A 32 -20.39 -11.17 -11.57
CA LEU A 32 -21.04 -11.72 -12.76
C LEU A 32 -20.53 -11.11 -14.08
N ASN A 33 -19.77 -10.03 -14.03
CA ASN A 33 -19.19 -9.38 -15.22
C ASN A 33 -17.91 -10.09 -15.68
N LEU A 34 -18.06 -11.09 -16.55
CA LEU A 34 -16.98 -11.87 -17.15
C LEU A 34 -15.96 -11.03 -17.95
N ASP A 35 -16.35 -9.84 -18.47
CA ASP A 35 -15.43 -8.94 -19.17
C ASP A 35 -14.41 -8.25 -18.25
N LYS A 36 -14.73 -8.03 -16.96
CA LYS A 36 -13.81 -7.38 -16.01
C LYS A 36 -12.56 -8.20 -15.70
N GLY A 37 -12.60 -9.53 -15.92
CA GLY A 37 -11.48 -10.43 -15.70
C GLY A 37 -10.29 -10.14 -16.61
N THR A 38 -10.56 -9.78 -17.86
CA THR A 38 -9.57 -9.49 -18.91
C THR A 38 -8.89 -8.12 -18.75
N PHE A 39 -9.61 -7.10 -18.24
CA PHE A 39 -9.08 -5.73 -18.15
C PHE A 39 -8.28 -5.45 -16.86
N SER A 40 -8.52 -6.21 -15.78
CA SER A 40 -7.66 -6.14 -14.58
C SER A 40 -6.19 -6.52 -14.86
N TYR A 41 -5.94 -7.21 -15.98
CA TYR A 41 -4.62 -7.55 -16.50
C TYR A 41 -3.88 -6.37 -17.13
N GLU A 42 -4.57 -5.37 -17.71
CA GLU A 42 -3.92 -4.25 -18.42
C GLU A 42 -3.22 -3.26 -17.49
N LEU A 43 -3.70 -3.09 -16.25
CA LEU A 43 -3.13 -2.13 -15.31
C LEU A 43 -1.96 -2.69 -14.49
N GLU A 44 -1.71 -4.01 -14.51
CA GLU A 44 -0.66 -4.73 -13.76
C GLU A 44 -0.38 -4.17 -12.34
N LEU A 45 -1.42 -3.78 -11.60
CA LEU A 45 -1.23 -3.10 -10.32
C LEU A 45 -0.55 -4.03 -9.33
N LYS A 46 0.68 -3.67 -8.94
CA LYS A 46 1.46 -4.38 -7.93
C LYS A 46 0.65 -4.48 -6.63
N LYS A 47 0.82 -5.59 -5.92
CA LYS A 47 0.07 -5.90 -4.69
C LYS A 47 1.02 -5.92 -3.51
N LEU A 48 0.51 -5.52 -2.34
CA LEU A 48 1.24 -5.80 -1.11
C LEU A 48 1.35 -7.31 -0.90
N ASP A 49 2.55 -7.76 -0.52
CA ASP A 49 2.89 -9.16 -0.28
C ASP A 49 2.14 -9.72 0.94
N THR A 50 2.58 -10.83 1.50
CA THR A 50 2.03 -11.35 2.76
C THR A 50 3.15 -11.57 3.75
N TYR A 51 3.19 -10.71 4.77
CA TYR A 51 4.08 -10.83 5.91
C TYR A 51 3.28 -11.08 7.19
N THR A 52 3.89 -11.83 8.11
CA THR A 52 3.39 -12.04 9.48
C THR A 52 4.49 -11.66 10.46
N PHE A 53 4.12 -10.97 11.53
CA PHE A 53 5.04 -10.48 12.56
C PHE A 53 4.65 -11.03 13.92
N LYS A 54 5.64 -11.29 14.77
CA LYS A 54 5.51 -11.68 16.18
C LYS A 54 4.80 -10.58 16.98
N ASP A 55 5.07 -9.30 16.68
CA ASP A 55 4.27 -8.20 17.26
C ASP A 55 2.89 -8.14 16.59
N LYS A 56 1.85 -8.51 17.37
CA LYS A 56 0.45 -8.49 16.93
C LYS A 56 -0.02 -7.11 16.47
N ARG A 57 0.52 -6.01 17.02
CA ARG A 57 0.17 -4.64 16.61
C ARG A 57 0.69 -4.36 15.22
N LEU A 58 1.91 -4.79 14.92
CA LEU A 58 2.52 -4.66 13.61
C LEU A 58 1.78 -5.51 12.57
N THR A 59 1.43 -6.76 12.91
CA THR A 59 0.57 -7.60 12.07
C THR A 59 -0.78 -6.96 11.79
N LYS A 60 -1.44 -6.38 12.81
CA LYS A 60 -2.70 -5.65 12.62
C LYS A 60 -2.54 -4.43 11.72
N LEU A 61 -1.47 -3.65 11.92
CA LEU A 61 -1.18 -2.48 11.09
C LEU A 61 -0.96 -2.85 9.63
N TYR A 62 -0.13 -3.87 9.37
CA TYR A 62 0.14 -4.35 8.04
C TYR A 62 -1.11 -4.91 7.35
N ASN A 63 -1.94 -5.68 8.08
CA ASN A 63 -3.21 -6.18 7.54
C ASN A 63 -4.18 -5.04 7.18
N ASN A 64 -4.23 -3.97 7.99
CA ASN A 64 -5.01 -2.79 7.64
C ASN A 64 -4.49 -2.14 6.36
N LEU A 65 -3.17 -1.99 6.23
CA LEU A 65 -2.56 -1.45 5.01
C LEU A 65 -2.88 -2.33 3.77
N ARG A 66 -2.83 -3.66 3.90
CA ARG A 66 -3.25 -4.58 2.83
C ARG A 66 -4.72 -4.45 2.45
N ASN A 67 -5.59 -4.20 3.42
CA ASN A 67 -6.99 -3.94 3.14
C ASN A 67 -7.16 -2.63 2.36
N TYR A 68 -6.41 -1.59 2.73
CA TYR A 68 -6.39 -0.33 1.97
C TYR A 68 -5.81 -0.51 0.56
N ASP A 69 -4.73 -1.28 0.36
CA ASP A 69 -4.20 -1.62 -0.97
C ASP A 69 -5.28 -2.23 -1.87
N LYS A 70 -6.06 -3.18 -1.35
CA LYS A 70 -7.17 -3.77 -2.10
C LYS A 70 -8.22 -2.72 -2.50
N ILE A 71 -8.60 -1.84 -1.57
CA ILE A 71 -9.58 -0.78 -1.81
C ILE A 71 -9.07 0.22 -2.86
N ILE A 72 -7.81 0.67 -2.72
CA ILE A 72 -7.19 1.62 -3.66
C ILE A 72 -7.14 1.00 -5.05
N ARG A 73 -6.65 -0.24 -5.19
CA ARG A 73 -6.60 -0.91 -6.49
C ARG A 73 -7.96 -1.03 -7.16
N LYS A 74 -9.00 -1.43 -6.41
CA LYS A 74 -10.38 -1.46 -6.93
C LYS A 74 -10.84 -0.08 -7.40
N SER A 75 -10.54 0.96 -6.63
CA SER A 75 -10.88 2.34 -6.97
C SER A 75 -10.15 2.84 -8.23
N LEU A 76 -8.87 2.47 -8.39
CA LEU A 76 -8.07 2.82 -9.58
C LEU A 76 -8.60 2.13 -10.84
N ILE A 77 -8.88 0.83 -10.76
CA ILE A 77 -9.50 0.08 -11.87
C ILE A 77 -10.84 0.72 -12.24
N LYS A 78 -11.71 0.97 -11.27
CA LYS A 78 -13.00 1.62 -11.51
C LYS A 78 -12.83 2.99 -12.18
N SER A 79 -11.89 3.81 -11.70
CA SER A 79 -11.63 5.14 -12.26
C SER A 79 -11.09 5.08 -13.69
N TYR A 80 -10.38 4.02 -14.04
CA TYR A 80 -9.92 3.76 -15.41
C TYR A 80 -11.08 3.36 -16.31
N ASP A 81 -11.89 2.39 -15.88
CA ASP A 81 -13.06 1.90 -16.64
C ASP A 81 -14.06 3.02 -16.92
N GLU A 82 -14.25 3.93 -15.97
CA GLU A 82 -15.14 5.09 -16.09
C GLU A 82 -14.54 6.25 -16.92
N GLY A 83 -13.29 6.14 -17.37
CA GLY A 83 -12.58 7.22 -18.07
C GLY A 83 -12.43 8.48 -17.21
N LYS A 84 -12.43 8.33 -15.88
CA LYS A 84 -12.43 9.46 -14.92
C LYS A 84 -11.18 10.32 -15.04
N TYR A 85 -10.06 9.70 -15.42
CA TYR A 85 -8.78 10.37 -15.64
C TYR A 85 -8.34 10.14 -17.08
N ASP A 86 -7.71 11.14 -17.68
CA ASP A 86 -7.03 10.95 -18.96
C ASP A 86 -5.88 9.93 -18.86
N THR A 87 -5.45 9.41 -20.00
CA THR A 87 -4.41 8.38 -20.08
C THR A 87 -3.10 8.82 -19.44
N TYR A 88 -2.70 10.08 -19.56
CA TYR A 88 -1.43 10.56 -19.00
C TYR A 88 -1.49 10.56 -17.46
N LYS A 89 -2.58 11.09 -16.91
CA LYS A 89 -2.81 11.14 -15.47
C LYS A 89 -2.96 9.75 -14.88
N MET A 90 -3.70 8.87 -15.55
CA MET A 90 -3.83 7.47 -15.13
C MET A 90 -2.47 6.76 -15.10
N ASN A 91 -1.66 6.90 -16.16
CA ASN A 91 -0.32 6.33 -16.20
C ASN A 91 0.58 6.87 -15.08
N GLY A 92 0.47 8.17 -14.78
CA GLY A 92 1.13 8.79 -13.64
C GLY A 92 0.71 8.16 -12.31
N ILE A 93 -0.58 7.93 -12.11
CA ILE A 93 -1.11 7.31 -10.89
C ILE A 93 -0.60 5.86 -10.76
N ILE A 94 -0.73 5.05 -11.81
CA ILE A 94 -0.28 3.65 -11.82
C ILE A 94 1.22 3.56 -11.52
N LYS A 95 2.05 4.37 -12.19
CA LYS A 95 3.49 4.37 -11.99
C LYS A 95 3.86 4.66 -10.54
N ASN A 96 3.28 5.71 -9.95
CA ASN A 96 3.56 6.08 -8.56
C ASN A 96 2.98 5.05 -7.59
N TYR A 97 1.84 4.45 -7.89
CA TYR A 97 1.24 3.39 -7.09
C TYR A 97 2.12 2.15 -7.04
N THR A 98 2.61 1.70 -8.19
CA THR A 98 3.51 0.54 -8.29
C THR A 98 4.80 0.76 -7.50
N GLN A 99 5.37 1.97 -7.55
CA GLN A 99 6.54 2.32 -6.74
C GLN A 99 6.21 2.31 -5.23
N PHE A 100 5.08 2.92 -4.84
CA PHE A 100 4.60 2.85 -3.45
C PHE A 100 4.53 1.40 -2.94
N VAL A 101 3.88 0.52 -3.70
CA VAL A 101 3.73 -0.89 -3.29
C VAL A 101 5.08 -1.60 -3.25
N SER A 102 5.99 -1.30 -4.19
CA SER A 102 7.33 -1.90 -4.19
C SER A 102 8.12 -1.57 -2.93
N TYR A 103 8.24 -0.28 -2.61
CA TYR A 103 8.97 0.14 -1.42
C TYR A 103 8.29 -0.29 -0.13
N ALA A 104 6.95 -0.36 -0.12
CA ALA A 104 6.21 -0.89 1.03
C ALA A 104 6.53 -2.37 1.24
N ASN A 105 6.58 -3.18 0.18
CA ASN A 105 6.96 -4.58 0.27
C ASN A 105 8.40 -4.74 0.80
N ASP A 106 9.36 -3.98 0.27
CA ASP A 106 10.75 -4.02 0.73
C ASP A 106 10.86 -3.60 2.21
N PHE A 107 10.15 -2.54 2.60
CA PHE A 107 10.09 -2.10 4.00
C PHE A 107 9.59 -3.21 4.93
N PHE A 108 8.44 -3.81 4.61
CA PHE A 108 7.88 -4.87 5.45
C PHE A 108 8.68 -6.18 5.39
N TYR A 109 9.36 -6.45 4.28
CA TYR A 109 10.33 -7.53 4.17
C TYR A 109 11.46 -7.36 5.21
N TYR A 110 12.15 -6.21 5.21
CA TYR A 110 13.21 -5.95 6.19
C TYR A 110 12.68 -5.99 7.62
N ILE A 111 11.54 -5.38 7.90
CA ILE A 111 10.93 -5.47 9.24
C ILE A 111 10.66 -6.94 9.64
N SER A 112 10.21 -7.79 8.72
CA SER A 112 9.95 -9.21 8.99
C SER A 112 11.23 -10.00 9.26
N MET A 113 12.32 -9.71 8.53
CA MET A 113 13.63 -10.30 8.78
C MET A 113 14.13 -9.96 10.18
N GLY A 114 13.99 -8.69 10.57
CA GLY A 114 14.45 -8.20 11.86
C GLY A 114 13.65 -8.72 13.04
N ASP A 115 12.34 -8.92 12.86
CA ASP A 115 11.48 -9.54 13.86
C ASP A 115 11.82 -11.04 14.06
N ASN A 116 12.28 -11.71 13.00
CA ASN A 116 12.77 -13.08 13.06
C ASN A 116 14.19 -13.19 13.62
N ASN A 117 15.04 -12.20 13.39
CA ASN A 117 16.40 -12.14 13.90
C ASN A 117 16.76 -10.72 14.39
N LYS A 118 16.64 -10.51 15.71
CA LYS A 118 16.88 -9.21 16.34
C LYS A 118 18.27 -8.64 16.08
N LYS A 119 19.29 -9.48 15.89
CA LYS A 119 20.66 -8.99 15.61
C LYS A 119 20.74 -8.25 14.28
N LEU A 120 19.90 -8.62 13.31
CA LEU A 120 19.85 -7.93 12.02
C LEU A 120 19.26 -6.51 12.18
N LEU A 121 18.39 -6.26 13.17
CA LEU A 121 17.90 -4.89 13.42
C LEU A 121 18.98 -3.97 13.98
N ASP A 122 20.04 -4.53 14.58
CA ASP A 122 21.18 -3.76 15.08
C ASP A 122 22.25 -3.54 13.99
N ASP A 123 22.10 -4.17 12.82
CA ASP A 123 22.96 -3.98 11.67
C ASP A 123 22.68 -2.64 10.97
N ILE A 124 23.74 -1.91 10.64
CA ILE A 124 23.62 -0.54 10.10
C ILE A 124 23.06 -0.53 8.68
N GLU A 125 23.45 -1.49 7.84
CA GLU A 125 22.97 -1.59 6.45
C GLU A 125 21.47 -1.89 6.45
N MET A 126 21.03 -2.76 7.35
CA MET A 126 19.61 -3.04 7.51
C MET A 126 18.81 -1.85 8.03
N GLN A 127 19.34 -1.08 8.97
CA GLN A 127 18.68 0.15 9.44
C GLN A 127 18.56 1.19 8.33
N GLU A 128 19.61 1.36 7.52
CA GLU A 128 19.60 2.24 6.35
C GLU A 128 18.60 1.77 5.30
N ALA A 129 18.52 0.46 5.02
CA ALA A 129 17.56 -0.11 4.08
C ALA A 129 16.11 0.10 4.55
N ILE A 130 15.84 -0.09 5.84
CA ILE A 130 14.51 0.17 6.45
C ILE A 130 14.15 1.66 6.31
N LEU A 131 15.07 2.57 6.61
CA LEU A 131 14.81 4.01 6.52
C LEU A 131 14.58 4.43 5.06
N TYR A 132 15.43 3.98 4.14
CA TYR A 132 15.32 4.27 2.71
C TYR A 132 13.99 3.78 2.13
N THR A 133 13.61 2.54 2.40
CA THR A 133 12.35 1.97 1.91
C THR A 133 11.13 2.66 2.54
N TYR A 134 11.20 3.06 3.81
CA TYR A 134 10.16 3.84 4.48
C TYR A 134 9.96 5.22 3.84
N GLU A 135 11.03 5.99 3.65
CA GLU A 135 10.93 7.35 3.08
C GLU A 135 10.40 7.32 1.64
N ASN A 136 10.87 6.37 0.82
CA ASN A 136 10.34 6.20 -0.53
C ASN A 136 8.86 5.76 -0.53
N THR A 137 8.47 4.84 0.36
CA THR A 137 7.05 4.45 0.52
C THR A 137 6.18 5.68 0.77
N LYS A 138 6.60 6.55 1.68
CA LYS A 138 5.89 7.79 2.03
C LYS A 138 5.86 8.80 0.88
N GLU A 139 6.98 8.96 0.18
CA GLU A 139 7.09 9.85 -0.98
C GLU A 139 6.10 9.44 -2.09
N TYR A 140 6.13 8.17 -2.49
CA TYR A 140 5.28 7.69 -3.57
C TYR A 140 3.80 7.66 -3.18
N TYR A 141 3.47 7.34 -1.93
CA TYR A 141 2.12 7.51 -1.41
C TYR A 141 1.65 8.97 -1.53
N THR A 142 2.51 9.94 -1.19
CA THR A 142 2.19 11.36 -1.29
C THR A 142 1.96 11.78 -2.75
N LYS A 143 2.78 11.28 -3.68
CA LYS A 143 2.58 11.51 -5.13
C LYS A 143 1.25 10.96 -5.62
N VAL A 144 0.90 9.72 -5.27
CA VAL A 144 -0.41 9.12 -5.60
C VAL A 144 -1.55 9.97 -5.03
N LYS A 145 -1.47 10.32 -3.74
CA LYS A 145 -2.47 11.15 -3.06
C LYS A 145 -2.67 12.50 -3.74
N ASN A 146 -1.59 13.14 -4.18
CA ASN A 146 -1.67 14.43 -4.87
C ASN A 146 -2.29 14.29 -6.27
N LEU A 147 -1.94 13.25 -7.03
CA LEU A 147 -2.52 13.00 -8.35
C LEU A 147 -4.02 12.68 -8.30
N LEU A 148 -4.52 12.12 -7.19
CA LEU A 148 -5.94 11.82 -6.99
C LEU A 148 -6.79 13.03 -6.56
N LYS A 149 -6.17 14.11 -6.06
CA LYS A 149 -6.86 15.31 -5.56
C LYS A 149 -7.20 16.33 -6.64
N TYR A 150 -6.42 16.36 -7.72
CA TYR A 150 -6.68 17.15 -8.91
C TYR A 150 -7.39 16.29 -9.95
#